data_AF-A0A9N9LSE1-F1
#
_entry.id   AF-A0A9N9LSE1-F1
#
_cell.length_a   1.000
_cell.length_b   1.000
_cell.length_c   1.000
_cell.angle_alpha   90.00
_cell.angle_beta   90.00
_cell.angle_gamma   90.00
#
_symmetry.space_group_name_H-M   'P 1'
#
loop_
_entity.id
_entity.type
_entity.pdbx_description
1 polymer ?
#
loop_
_entity_poly.entity_id
_entity_poly.type
_entity_poly.pdbx_seq_one_letter_code
_entity_poly.pdbx_strand_id
1 'polypeptide(L)'
;MLRVKQHMSLRIIGCLKTCPPAQAKCLGDNLFRAAVDSCDEDAVMFILRATNNSPNAIDPNKLVCQAMCERRLFTLIELAAKSRHLGIVKILLAAAADVNKTNVEESGRRYAECGALELAVRKWGDFEEAEIDMELVRTLLNAGAEIRTELIASAVRWAQGDLVEELLSRLPPTRHSELFFENII
;
A
#
# COMPACT_ATOMS: atom_id res chain seq x y z
N MET A 1 24.86 20.93 0.29
CA MET A 1 24.34 19.64 0.80
C MET A 1 24.11 18.54 -0.26
N LEU A 2 24.09 18.83 -1.58
CA LEU A 2 23.76 17.83 -2.62
C LEU A 2 24.83 16.75 -2.90
N ARG A 3 26.13 17.02 -2.68
CA ARG A 3 27.23 16.05 -2.94
C ARG A 3 27.28 14.85 -1.98
N VAL A 4 26.78 15.01 -0.75
CA VAL A 4 26.84 13.97 0.29
C VAL A 4 25.84 12.84 0.02
N LYS A 5 24.65 13.17 -0.52
CA LYS A 5 23.64 12.17 -0.93
C LYS A 5 24.17 11.27 -2.05
N GLN A 6 24.76 11.85 -3.11
CA GLN A 6 25.27 11.08 -4.25
C GLN A 6 26.38 10.09 -3.88
N HIS A 7 27.32 10.49 -3.01
CA HIS A 7 28.40 9.59 -2.60
C HIS A 7 27.91 8.41 -1.76
N MET A 8 26.95 8.63 -0.84
CA MET A 8 26.33 7.54 -0.07
C MET A 8 25.52 6.61 -0.97
N SER A 9 24.72 7.15 -1.89
CA SER A 9 23.98 6.38 -2.90
C SER A 9 24.90 5.48 -3.74
N LEU A 10 26.04 6.00 -4.20
CA LEU A 10 27.01 5.21 -4.96
C LEU A 10 27.68 4.10 -4.14
N ARG A 11 27.98 4.36 -2.86
CA ARG A 11 28.53 3.33 -1.97
C ARG A 11 27.53 2.22 -1.68
N ILE A 12 26.25 2.55 -1.49
CA ILE A 12 25.19 1.54 -1.31
C ILE A 12 25.06 0.67 -2.57
N ILE A 13 25.06 1.28 -3.77
CA ILE A 13 25.07 0.52 -5.04
C ILE A 13 26.32 -0.37 -5.13
N GLY A 14 27.49 0.18 -4.76
CA GLY A 14 28.73 -0.57 -4.69
C GLY A 14 28.57 -1.82 -3.84
N CYS A 15 28.06 -1.68 -2.60
CA CYS A 15 27.80 -2.81 -1.71
C CYS A 15 26.78 -3.80 -2.29
N LEU A 16 25.66 -3.34 -2.86
CA LEU A 16 24.66 -4.21 -3.47
C LEU A 16 25.20 -5.01 -4.66
N LYS A 17 26.23 -4.50 -5.35
CA LYS A 17 26.89 -5.18 -6.48
C LYS A 17 28.05 -6.08 -6.06
N THR A 18 28.78 -5.74 -5.00
CA THR A 18 29.99 -6.48 -4.58
C THR A 18 29.72 -7.53 -3.52
N CYS A 19 28.61 -7.43 -2.79
CA CYS A 19 28.22 -8.45 -1.82
C CYS A 19 27.78 -9.76 -2.49
N PRO A 20 27.94 -10.91 -1.81
CA PRO A 20 27.29 -12.16 -2.19
C PRO A 20 25.78 -11.95 -2.43
N PRO A 21 25.17 -12.61 -3.43
CA PRO A 21 23.78 -12.36 -3.83
C PRO A 21 22.78 -12.40 -2.66
N ALA A 22 22.90 -13.40 -1.78
CA ALA A 22 22.04 -13.51 -0.60
C ALA A 22 22.13 -12.29 0.33
N GLN A 23 23.33 -11.75 0.56
CA GLN A 23 23.53 -10.57 1.40
C GLN A 23 23.01 -9.30 0.72
N ALA A 24 23.29 -9.16 -0.58
CA ALA A 24 22.78 -8.04 -1.37
C ALA A 24 21.24 -8.02 -1.40
N LYS A 25 20.59 -9.20 -1.51
CA LYS A 25 19.14 -9.34 -1.44
C LYS A 25 18.60 -8.95 -0.07
N CYS A 26 19.13 -9.51 1.01
CA CYS A 26 18.68 -9.17 2.38
C CYS A 26 18.85 -7.67 2.67
N LEU A 27 19.98 -7.09 2.27
CA LEU A 27 20.25 -5.67 2.46
C LEU A 27 19.27 -4.81 1.63
N GLY A 28 19.07 -5.14 0.36
CA GLY A 28 18.14 -4.45 -0.52
C GLY A 28 16.71 -4.48 0.03
N ASP A 29 16.24 -5.66 0.46
CA ASP A 29 14.89 -5.83 1.03
C ASP A 29 14.72 -5.01 2.31
N ASN A 30 15.71 -4.99 3.21
CA ASN A 30 15.64 -4.23 4.45
C ASN A 30 15.68 -2.72 4.23
N LEU A 31 16.54 -2.25 3.32
CA LEU A 31 16.57 -0.83 2.94
C LEU A 31 15.26 -0.41 2.29
N PHE A 32 14.67 -1.27 1.46
CA PHE A 32 13.40 -0.98 0.80
C PHE A 32 12.25 -0.88 1.81
N ARG A 33 12.16 -1.82 2.76
CA ARG A 33 11.19 -1.76 3.87
C ARG A 33 11.32 -0.46 4.65
N ALA A 34 12.54 -0.11 5.05
CA ALA A 34 12.80 1.11 5.81
C ALA A 34 12.40 2.37 5.04
N ALA A 35 12.68 2.43 3.72
CA ALA A 35 12.30 3.55 2.88
C ALA A 35 10.77 3.70 2.75
N VAL A 36 10.03 2.60 2.62
CA VAL A 36 8.55 2.64 2.60
C VAL A 36 8.00 3.06 3.96
N ASP A 37 8.52 2.50 5.06
CA ASP A 37 8.10 2.81 6.42
C ASP A 37 8.37 4.27 6.82
N SER A 38 9.49 4.83 6.37
CA SER A 38 9.83 6.24 6.56
C SER A 38 9.22 7.17 5.52
N CYS A 39 8.41 6.64 4.60
CA CYS A 39 7.78 7.38 3.51
C CYS A 39 8.77 8.16 2.62
N ASP A 40 9.98 7.64 2.44
CA ASP A 40 11.03 8.23 1.60
C ASP A 40 10.88 7.76 0.15
N GLU A 41 10.04 8.48 -0.61
CA GLU A 41 9.74 8.18 -2.02
C GLU A 41 10.99 8.12 -2.90
N ASP A 42 11.94 9.03 -2.69
CA ASP A 42 13.19 9.08 -3.44
C ASP A 42 14.01 7.82 -3.19
N ALA A 43 14.13 7.39 -1.93
CA ALA A 43 14.85 6.17 -1.58
C ALA A 43 14.16 4.91 -2.14
N VAL A 44 12.82 4.83 -2.07
CA VAL A 44 12.03 3.75 -2.69
C VAL A 44 12.35 3.66 -4.19
N MET A 45 12.22 4.77 -4.92
CA MET A 45 12.48 4.80 -6.37
C MET A 45 13.94 4.44 -6.69
N PHE A 46 14.88 4.95 -5.88
CA PHE A 46 16.30 4.70 -6.06
C PHE A 46 16.66 3.22 -5.87
N ILE A 47 16.16 2.58 -4.81
CA ILE A 47 16.43 1.17 -4.51
C ILE A 47 15.82 0.26 -5.58
N LEU A 48 14.60 0.53 -6.05
CA LEU A 48 14.00 -0.21 -7.17
C LEU A 48 14.88 -0.14 -8.41
N ARG A 49 15.33 1.06 -8.81
CA ARG A 49 16.22 1.23 -9.96
C ARG A 49 17.55 0.50 -9.79
N ALA A 50 18.13 0.56 -8.60
CA ALA A 50 19.43 -0.04 -8.31
C ALA A 50 19.41 -1.57 -8.34
N THR A 51 18.26 -2.17 -8.00
CA THR A 51 18.08 -3.63 -7.92
C THR A 51 17.38 -4.22 -9.15
N ASN A 52 16.81 -3.39 -10.03
CA ASN A 52 16.12 -3.84 -11.23
C ASN A 52 17.04 -4.66 -12.15
N ASN A 53 16.48 -5.64 -12.86
CA ASN A 53 17.20 -6.57 -13.74
C ASN A 53 18.36 -7.31 -13.05
N SER A 54 18.32 -7.45 -11.73
CA SER A 54 19.29 -8.23 -10.96
C SER A 54 18.60 -9.44 -10.31
N PRO A 55 19.33 -10.51 -9.94
CA PRO A 55 18.76 -11.60 -9.15
C PRO A 55 18.24 -11.15 -7.78
N ASN A 56 18.61 -9.93 -7.36
CA ASN A 56 18.22 -9.33 -6.10
C ASN A 56 17.08 -8.32 -6.26
N ALA A 57 16.40 -8.30 -7.41
CA ALA A 57 15.27 -7.42 -7.68
C ALA A 57 14.26 -7.47 -6.54
N ILE A 58 13.75 -6.30 -6.17
CA ILE A 58 12.69 -6.18 -5.18
C ILE A 58 11.41 -6.77 -5.77
N ASP A 59 10.79 -7.67 -5.00
CA ASP A 59 9.47 -8.21 -5.29
C ASP A 59 8.52 -7.63 -4.24
N PRO A 60 7.72 -6.59 -4.59
CA PRO A 60 6.89 -5.91 -3.61
C PRO A 60 5.82 -6.82 -3.00
N ASN A 61 5.49 -7.94 -3.65
CA ASN A 61 4.50 -8.88 -3.16
C ASN A 61 5.05 -9.87 -2.14
N LYS A 62 6.37 -9.99 -1.99
CA LYS A 62 7.00 -10.87 -0.98
C LYS A 62 7.42 -10.12 0.28
N LEU A 63 7.46 -8.79 0.21
CA LEU A 63 7.90 -7.96 1.30
C LEU A 63 6.71 -7.52 2.16
N VAL A 64 6.96 -7.53 3.47
CA VAL A 64 6.04 -7.05 4.48
C VAL A 64 6.78 -6.12 5.43
N CYS A 65 6.06 -5.16 6.00
CA CYS A 65 6.52 -4.20 7.00
C CYS A 65 5.65 -4.31 8.26
N GLN A 66 6.20 -3.90 9.40
CA GLN A 66 5.45 -3.73 10.63
C GLN A 66 5.33 -2.23 10.91
N ALA A 67 4.11 -1.70 10.90
CA ALA A 67 3.89 -0.31 11.27
C ALA A 67 4.17 -0.14 12.77
N MET A 68 4.79 0.99 13.14
CA MET A 68 5.06 1.31 14.53
C MET A 68 3.76 1.27 15.35
N CYS A 69 3.76 0.55 16.46
CA CYS A 69 2.62 0.32 17.36
C CYS A 69 1.54 -0.69 16.89
N GLU A 70 1.68 -1.33 15.74
CA GLU A 70 0.76 -2.39 15.30
C GLU A 70 1.38 -3.78 15.42
N ARG A 71 0.57 -4.75 15.88
CA ARG A 71 0.98 -6.15 16.03
C ARG A 71 0.94 -6.94 14.72
N ARG A 72 0.30 -6.41 13.68
CA ARG A 72 0.18 -7.07 12.39
C ARG A 72 1.24 -6.61 11.40
N LEU A 73 1.51 -7.48 10.44
CA LEU A 73 2.32 -7.15 9.27
C LEU A 73 1.42 -6.59 8.16
N PHE A 74 1.98 -5.68 7.39
CA PHE A 74 1.38 -5.04 6.23
C PHE A 74 2.18 -5.40 4.99
N THR A 75 1.51 -5.57 3.86
CA THR A 75 2.22 -5.46 2.59
C THR A 75 2.75 -4.03 2.41
N LEU A 76 3.71 -3.84 1.50
CA LEU A 76 4.27 -2.51 1.26
C LEU A 76 3.21 -1.52 0.75
N ILE A 77 2.29 -2.00 -0.09
CA ILE A 77 1.23 -1.14 -0.64
C ILE A 77 0.15 -0.83 0.40
N GLU A 78 -0.17 -1.78 1.28
CA GLU A 78 -1.03 -1.54 2.43
C GLU A 78 -0.46 -0.44 3.34
N LEU A 79 0.83 -0.50 3.68
CA LEU A 79 1.49 0.51 4.51
C LEU A 79 1.52 1.89 3.83
N ALA A 80 1.91 1.94 2.56
CA ALA A 80 1.95 3.20 1.80
C ALA A 80 0.56 3.86 1.70
N ALA A 81 -0.49 3.05 1.49
CA ALA A 81 -1.87 3.52 1.44
C ALA A 81 -2.36 4.00 2.81
N LYS A 82 -2.08 3.26 3.90
CA LYS A 82 -2.40 3.65 5.27
C LYS A 82 -1.78 5.01 5.64
N SER A 83 -0.54 5.21 5.24
CA SER A 83 0.21 6.46 5.45
C SER A 83 -0.16 7.55 4.43
N ARG A 84 -1.09 7.29 3.51
CA ARG A 84 -1.57 8.23 2.47
C ARG A 84 -0.46 8.77 1.56
N HIS A 85 0.58 7.99 1.29
CA HIS A 85 1.67 8.38 0.40
C HIS A 85 1.41 7.93 -1.03
N LEU A 86 0.67 8.76 -1.77
CA LEU A 86 0.27 8.51 -3.15
C LEU A 86 1.44 8.19 -4.09
N GLY A 87 2.56 8.90 -3.98
CA GLY A 87 3.74 8.67 -4.83
C GLY A 87 4.33 7.28 -4.64
N ILE A 88 4.49 6.83 -3.40
CA ILE A 88 4.95 5.46 -3.09
C ILE A 88 3.94 4.42 -3.59
N VAL A 89 2.64 4.66 -3.42
CA VAL A 89 1.60 3.76 -3.96
C VAL A 89 1.73 3.63 -5.48
N LYS A 90 1.86 4.75 -6.21
CA LYS A 90 2.08 4.75 -7.66
C LYS A 90 3.36 3.99 -8.05
N ILE A 91 4.45 4.17 -7.30
CA ILE A 91 5.71 3.44 -7.54
C ILE A 91 5.54 1.93 -7.32
N LEU A 92 4.87 1.51 -6.25
CA LEU A 92 4.65 0.09 -5.95
C LEU A 92 3.74 -0.56 -6.98
N LEU A 93 2.67 0.11 -7.40
CA LEU A 93 1.79 -0.35 -8.48
C LEU A 93 2.57 -0.50 -9.81
N ALA A 94 3.42 0.46 -10.15
CA ALA A 94 4.29 0.37 -11.32
C ALA A 94 5.31 -0.79 -11.22
N ALA A 95 5.68 -1.20 -10.00
CA ALA A 95 6.48 -2.38 -9.71
C ALA A 95 5.65 -3.68 -9.61
N ALA A 96 4.41 -3.67 -10.09
CA ALA A 96 3.47 -4.79 -10.08
C ALA A 96 3.14 -5.32 -8.67
N ALA A 97 3.08 -4.43 -7.67
CA ALA A 97 2.46 -4.74 -6.40
C ALA A 97 0.98 -5.08 -6.63
N ASP A 98 0.54 -6.21 -6.07
CA ASP A 98 -0.86 -6.61 -6.05
C ASP A 98 -1.62 -5.75 -5.03
N VAL A 99 -2.51 -4.92 -5.55
CA VAL A 99 -3.30 -3.96 -4.78
C VAL A 99 -4.23 -4.62 -3.76
N ASN A 100 -4.61 -5.87 -4.00
CA ASN A 100 -5.50 -6.65 -3.14
C ASN A 100 -4.72 -7.56 -2.17
N LYS A 101 -3.38 -7.59 -2.29
CA LYS A 101 -2.57 -8.42 -1.40
C LYS A 101 -2.66 -7.90 0.02
N THR A 102 -2.99 -8.81 0.92
CA THR A 102 -3.08 -8.54 2.35
C THR A 102 -2.41 -9.66 3.14
N ASN A 103 -1.81 -9.30 4.28
CA ASN A 103 -1.31 -10.26 5.26
C ASN A 103 -2.33 -10.58 6.35
N VAL A 104 -3.58 -10.13 6.21
CA VAL A 104 -4.70 -10.50 7.08
C VAL A 104 -5.22 -11.87 6.66
N GLU A 105 -5.26 -12.81 7.60
CA GLU A 105 -5.88 -14.12 7.40
C GLU A 105 -7.35 -13.97 7.04
N GLU A 106 -7.89 -14.90 6.26
CA GLU A 106 -9.28 -14.84 5.76
C GLU A 106 -10.31 -14.67 6.90
N SER A 107 -10.13 -15.40 8.00
CA SER A 107 -10.94 -15.28 9.22
C SER A 107 -10.87 -13.90 9.88
N GLY A 108 -9.76 -13.19 9.72
CA GLY A 108 -9.52 -11.86 10.26
C GLY A 108 -10.08 -10.73 9.39
N ARG A 109 -10.44 -11.00 8.12
CA ARG A 109 -10.83 -9.95 7.17
C ARG A 109 -12.11 -9.19 7.53
N ARG A 110 -12.94 -9.78 8.39
CA ARG A 110 -14.15 -9.13 8.92
C ARG A 110 -13.84 -8.12 10.03
N TYR A 111 -12.71 -8.28 10.70
CA TYR A 111 -12.35 -7.55 11.93
C TYR A 111 -11.16 -6.60 11.76
N ALA A 112 -10.58 -6.53 10.56
CA ALA A 112 -9.45 -5.67 10.23
C ALA A 112 -9.62 -5.04 8.83
N GLU A 113 -8.92 -3.94 8.58
CA GLU A 113 -8.75 -3.40 7.24
C GLU A 113 -7.88 -4.32 6.38
N CYS A 114 -8.37 -4.64 5.19
CA CYS A 114 -7.76 -5.59 4.26
C CYS A 114 -7.46 -4.90 2.94
N GLY A 115 -6.20 -4.99 2.49
CA GLY A 115 -5.78 -4.42 1.23
C GLY A 115 -5.61 -2.90 1.31
N ALA A 116 -5.03 -2.35 0.24
CA ALA A 116 -4.63 -0.95 0.22
C ALA A 116 -5.83 0.02 0.29
N LEU A 117 -6.97 -0.34 -0.33
CA LEU A 117 -8.13 0.55 -0.40
C LEU A 117 -8.79 0.79 0.96
N GLU A 118 -9.04 -0.25 1.75
CA GLU A 118 -9.65 -0.09 3.08
C GLU A 118 -8.74 0.71 4.02
N LEU A 119 -7.42 0.55 3.89
CA LEU A 119 -6.43 1.28 4.66
C LEU A 119 -6.31 2.76 4.25
N ALA A 120 -6.41 3.08 2.96
CA ALA A 120 -6.43 4.45 2.47
C ALA A 120 -7.64 5.23 3.03
N VAL A 121 -8.80 4.56 3.07
CA VAL A 121 -10.06 5.10 3.59
C VAL A 121 -10.11 5.09 5.13
N ARG A 122 -9.24 4.33 5.79
CA ARG A 122 -9.24 4.08 7.25
C ARG A 122 -10.57 3.55 7.76
N LYS A 123 -11.09 2.47 7.15
CA LYS A 123 -12.39 1.79 7.39
C LYS A 123 -12.85 1.67 8.87
N TRP A 124 -11.94 1.69 9.85
CA TRP A 124 -12.29 1.61 11.28
C TRP A 124 -11.78 2.77 12.16
N GLY A 125 -11.22 3.83 11.59
CA GLY A 125 -10.62 4.94 12.36
C GLY A 125 -11.63 5.95 12.92
N ASP A 126 -11.27 6.60 14.02
CA ASP A 126 -11.99 7.77 14.55
C ASP A 126 -11.80 8.96 13.58
N PHE A 127 -12.92 9.51 13.12
CA PHE A 127 -12.94 10.57 12.09
C PHE A 127 -12.69 11.94 12.73
N GLU A 128 -11.49 12.15 13.27
CA GLU A 128 -10.99 13.50 13.53
C GLU A 128 -10.35 14.04 12.23
N GLU A 129 -11.18 14.70 11.42
CA GLU A 129 -10.81 15.70 10.39
C GLU A 129 -9.87 15.29 9.23
N ALA A 130 -9.43 14.04 9.13
CA ALA A 130 -8.50 13.63 8.08
C ALA A 130 -9.24 13.34 6.76
N GLU A 131 -9.45 14.39 5.94
CA GLU A 131 -9.99 14.35 4.57
C GLU A 131 -9.52 13.12 3.80
N ILE A 132 -10.44 12.40 3.16
CA ILE A 132 -10.09 11.22 2.35
C ILE A 132 -9.36 11.70 1.10
N ASP A 133 -8.16 11.18 0.88
CA ASP A 133 -7.42 11.41 -0.36
C ASP A 133 -8.11 10.66 -1.52
N MET A 134 -9.02 11.36 -2.21
CA MET A 134 -9.76 10.80 -3.33
C MET A 134 -8.88 10.48 -4.54
N GLU A 135 -7.72 11.13 -4.70
CA GLU A 135 -6.77 10.76 -5.76
C GLU A 135 -6.13 9.40 -5.46
N LEU A 136 -5.77 9.16 -4.20
CA LEU A 136 -5.30 7.86 -3.75
C LEU A 136 -6.37 6.78 -3.92
N VAL A 137 -7.61 7.03 -3.49
CA VAL A 137 -8.73 6.10 -3.68
C VAL A 137 -8.90 5.73 -5.16
N ARG A 138 -8.99 6.73 -6.04
CA ARG A 138 -9.13 6.52 -7.48
C ARG A 138 -7.93 5.76 -8.07
N THR A 139 -6.72 6.05 -7.61
CA THR A 139 -5.51 5.35 -8.05
C THR A 139 -5.59 3.85 -7.71
N LEU A 140 -6.01 3.50 -6.50
CA LEU A 140 -6.17 2.12 -6.07
C LEU A 140 -7.31 1.41 -6.84
N LEU A 141 -8.45 2.07 -7.01
CA LEU A 141 -9.58 1.55 -7.79
C LEU A 141 -9.21 1.31 -9.26
N ASN A 142 -8.47 2.23 -9.87
CA ASN A 142 -7.98 2.07 -11.25
C ASN A 142 -6.99 0.91 -11.38
N ALA A 143 -6.28 0.58 -10.30
CA ALA A 143 -5.39 -0.59 -10.24
C ALA A 143 -6.15 -1.91 -9.98
N GLY A 144 -7.48 -1.88 -9.88
CA GLY A 144 -8.30 -3.07 -9.64
C GLY A 144 -8.47 -3.43 -8.17
N ALA A 145 -8.39 -2.44 -7.26
CA ALA A 145 -8.71 -2.66 -5.86
C ALA A 145 -10.14 -3.18 -5.69
N GLU A 146 -10.28 -4.27 -4.95
CA GLU A 146 -11.56 -4.90 -4.66
C GLU A 146 -12.40 -4.01 -3.74
N ILE A 147 -13.62 -3.75 -4.17
CA ILE A 147 -14.62 -3.04 -3.37
C ILE A 147 -15.41 -4.07 -2.58
N ARG A 148 -15.25 -4.01 -1.27
CA ARG A 148 -16.03 -4.81 -0.31
C ARG A 148 -17.27 -4.07 0.15
N THR A 149 -18.36 -4.79 0.35
CA THR A 149 -19.64 -4.27 0.83
C THR A 149 -19.49 -3.51 2.15
N GLU A 150 -18.64 -4.01 3.06
CA GLU A 150 -18.46 -3.37 4.37
C GLU A 150 -17.69 -2.04 4.28
N LEU A 151 -16.87 -1.83 3.25
CA LEU A 151 -16.24 -0.52 3.02
C LEU A 151 -17.28 0.53 2.63
N ILE A 152 -18.27 0.14 1.82
CA ILE A 152 -19.38 1.02 1.42
C ILE A 152 -20.26 1.33 2.63
N ALA A 153 -20.57 0.33 3.45
CA ALA A 153 -21.30 0.53 4.70
C ALA A 153 -20.59 1.55 5.62
N SER A 154 -19.26 1.45 5.75
CA SER A 154 -18.48 2.45 6.49
C SER A 154 -18.54 3.84 5.85
N ALA A 155 -18.36 3.96 4.52
CA ALA A 155 -18.41 5.24 3.81
C ALA A 155 -19.77 5.95 3.98
N VAL A 156 -20.87 5.20 3.93
CA VAL A 156 -22.23 5.70 4.21
C VAL A 156 -22.38 6.12 5.67
N ARG A 157 -21.94 5.28 6.62
CA ARG A 157 -21.99 5.57 8.07
C ARG A 157 -21.29 6.89 8.40
N TRP A 158 -20.22 7.22 7.70
CA TRP A 158 -19.44 8.44 7.92
C TRP A 158 -19.82 9.61 7.02
N ALA A 159 -20.93 9.50 6.28
CA ALA A 159 -21.44 10.52 5.37
C ALA A 159 -20.41 11.01 4.34
N GLN A 160 -19.54 10.11 3.85
CA GLN A 160 -18.53 10.42 2.84
C GLN A 160 -19.12 10.31 1.43
N GLY A 161 -19.95 11.29 1.06
CA GLY A 161 -20.72 11.29 -0.21
C GLY A 161 -19.87 10.99 -1.44
N ASP A 162 -18.78 11.74 -1.64
CA ASP A 162 -17.87 11.57 -2.78
C ASP A 162 -17.27 10.16 -2.85
N LEU A 163 -16.92 9.58 -1.70
CA LEU A 163 -16.41 8.22 -1.63
C LEU A 163 -17.51 7.21 -1.99
N VAL A 164 -18.72 7.37 -1.46
CA VAL A 164 -19.85 6.49 -1.75
C VAL A 164 -20.15 6.50 -3.26
N GLU A 165 -20.22 7.69 -3.87
CA GLU A 165 -20.45 7.84 -5.31
C GLU A 165 -19.34 7.17 -6.13
N GLU A 166 -18.07 7.40 -5.78
CA GLU A 166 -16.95 6.77 -6.48
C GLU A 166 -17.01 5.24 -6.37
N LEU A 167 -17.21 4.68 -5.17
CA LEU A 167 -17.27 3.22 -4.96
C LEU A 167 -18.45 2.59 -5.72
N LEU A 168 -19.64 3.19 -5.67
CA LEU A 168 -20.81 2.67 -6.37
C LEU A 168 -20.65 2.74 -7.90
N SER A 169 -19.99 3.77 -8.41
CA SER A 169 -19.74 3.90 -9.87
C SER A 169 -18.83 2.79 -10.43
N ARG A 170 -17.98 2.20 -9.59
CA ARG A 170 -17.06 1.10 -9.96
C ARG A 170 -17.63 -0.29 -9.68
N LEU A 171 -18.73 -0.38 -8.93
CA LEU A 171 -19.38 -1.66 -8.66
C LEU A 171 -20.26 -2.09 -9.83
N PRO A 172 -20.05 -3.28 -10.41
CA PRO A 172 -20.95 -3.79 -11.43
C PRO A 172 -22.35 -3.99 -10.85
N PRO A 173 -23.43 -3.71 -11.62
CA PRO A 173 -24.81 -3.84 -11.15
C PRO A 173 -25.16 -5.21 -10.56
N THR A 174 -24.49 -6.27 -11.02
CA THR A 174 -24.67 -7.64 -10.52
C THR A 174 -24.27 -7.83 -9.07
N ARG A 175 -23.44 -6.93 -8.52
CA ARG A 175 -23.02 -6.95 -7.11
C ARG A 175 -23.81 -5.97 -6.24
N HIS A 176 -24.70 -5.16 -6.82
CA HIS A 176 -25.53 -4.24 -6.03
C HIS A 176 -26.46 -4.99 -5.08
N SER A 177 -26.90 -6.19 -5.42
CA SER A 177 -27.71 -7.03 -4.53
C SER A 177 -26.99 -7.39 -3.23
N GLU A 178 -25.67 -7.55 -3.26
CA GLU A 178 -24.86 -7.87 -2.07
C GLU A 178 -24.97 -6.76 -1.00
N LEU A 179 -25.21 -5.51 -1.42
CA LEU A 179 -25.41 -4.36 -0.53
C LEU A 179 -26.72 -4.43 0.28
N PHE A 180 -27.69 -5.22 -0.18
CA PHE A 180 -29.02 -5.34 0.46
C PHE A 180 -29.19 -6.62 1.28
N PHE A 181 -28.31 -7.62 1.09
CA PHE A 181 -28.39 -8.91 1.82
C PHE A 181 -27.54 -8.93 3.09
N GLU A 182 -26.46 -8.17 3.13
CA GLU A 182 -25.76 -7.87 4.38
C GLU A 182 -26.43 -6.66 5.01
N ASN A 183 -27.21 -6.85 6.09
CA ASN A 183 -27.96 -5.78 6.78
C ASN A 183 -27.12 -4.50 6.99
N ILE A 184 -27.25 -3.52 6.08
CA ILE A 184 -26.86 -2.12 6.28
C ILE A 184 -28.13 -1.38 6.71
N ILE A 185 -28.56 -1.58 7.96
CA ILE A 185 -29.34 -0.63 8.77
C ILE A 185 -28.80 -0.72 10.19
#